data_AF-A0A5K7X2K6-F1
#
_entry.id   AF-A0A5K7X2K6-F1
#
_cell.length_a   1.000
_cell.length_b   1.000
_cell.length_c   1.000
_cell.angle_alpha   90.00
_cell.angle_beta   90.00
_cell.angle_gamma   90.00
#
_symmetry.space_group_name_H-M   'P 1'
#
loop_
_entity.id
_entity.type
_entity.pdbx_description
1 polymer ?
#
loop_
_entity_poly.entity_id
_entity_poly.type
_entity_poly.pdbx_seq_one_letter_code
_entity_poly.pdbx_strand_id
1 'polypeptide(L)' 'MSSSAQDILKSFDILPEAEQRLVAGEIFRRTSQWETAPLADEELTRAAEATFLSLDEREEQDAERPAR' A
#
# COMPACT_ATOMS: atom_id res chain seq x y z
N MET A 1 -19.60 -1.00 -6.81
CA MET A 1 -18.85 -2.27 -6.97
C MET A 1 -19.83 -3.43 -6.98
N SER A 2 -19.57 -4.49 -7.74
CA SER A 2 -20.39 -5.71 -7.70
C SER A 2 -20.22 -6.45 -6.37
N SER A 3 -21.15 -7.35 -6.03
CA SER A 3 -21.05 -8.21 -4.83
C SER A 3 -19.71 -8.96 -4.83
N SER A 4 -19.34 -9.57 -5.96
CA SER A 4 -18.09 -10.31 -6.09
C SER A 4 -16.86 -9.43 -5.84
N ALA A 5 -16.88 -8.16 -6.26
CA ALA A 5 -15.78 -7.25 -6.00
C ALA A 5 -15.70 -6.85 -4.52
N GLN A 6 -16.84 -6.71 -3.83
CA GLN A 6 -16.88 -6.47 -2.39
C GLN A 6 -16.39 -7.69 -1.59
N ASP A 7 -16.73 -8.89 -2.03
CA ASP A 7 -16.30 -10.13 -1.36
C ASP A 7 -14.79 -10.32 -1.47
N ILE A 8 -14.19 -9.98 -2.62
CA ILE A 8 -12.72 -9.96 -2.79
C ILE A 8 -12.06 -8.99 -1.80
N LEU A 9 -12.60 -7.77 -1.63
CA LEU A 9 -12.04 -6.79 -0.68
C LEU A 9 -12.16 -7.28 0.76
N LYS A 10 -13.32 -7.80 1.17
CA LYS A 10 -13.50 -8.34 2.52
C LYS A 10 -12.56 -9.51 2.80
N SER A 11 -12.34 -10.38 1.81
CA SER A 11 -11.38 -11.47 1.95
C SER A 11 -9.94 -10.98 2.01
N PHE A 12 -9.60 -9.89 1.33
CA PHE A 12 -8.28 -9.25 1.40
C PHE A 12 -8.02 -8.63 2.79
N ASP A 13 -8.98 -7.89 3.34
CA ASP A 13 -8.84 -7.16 4.60
C ASP A 13 -8.56 -8.06 5.82
N ILE A 14 -8.98 -9.33 5.76
CA ILE A 14 -8.75 -10.31 6.84
C ILE A 14 -7.43 -11.08 6.72
N LEU A 15 -6.69 -10.92 5.61
CA LEU A 15 -5.41 -11.62 5.42
C LEU A 15 -4.33 -11.06 6.35
N PRO A 16 -3.35 -11.88 6.78
CA PRO A 16 -2.12 -11.37 7.37
C PRO A 16 -1.40 -10.40 6.43
N GLU A 17 -0.74 -9.40 6.98
CA GLU A 17 -0.07 -8.33 6.22
C GLU A 17 0.91 -8.88 5.16
N ALA A 18 1.62 -9.97 5.46
CA ALA A 18 2.49 -10.64 4.50
C ALA A 18 1.75 -11.17 3.27
N GLU A 19 0.56 -11.74 3.47
CA GLU A 19 -0.30 -12.26 2.40
C GLU A 19 -0.99 -11.12 1.64
N GLN A 20 -1.43 -10.07 2.34
CA GLN A 20 -1.95 -8.85 1.70
C GLN A 20 -0.94 -8.27 0.71
N ARG A 21 0.34 -8.18 1.08
CA ARG A 21 1.41 -7.72 0.18
C ARG A 21 1.55 -8.59 -1.07
N LEU A 22 1.47 -9.91 -0.92
CA LEU A 22 1.54 -10.85 -2.06
C LEU A 22 0.35 -10.66 -3.00
N VAL A 23 -0.87 -10.56 -2.46
CA VAL A 23 -2.08 -10.34 -3.24
C VAL A 23 -2.06 -8.99 -3.95
N ALA A 24 -1.65 -7.92 -3.26
CA ALA A 24 -1.50 -6.60 -3.85
C ALA A 24 -0.49 -6.61 -5.00
N GLY A 25 0.66 -7.26 -4.83
CA GLY A 25 1.67 -7.40 -5.88
C GLY A 25 1.14 -8.12 -7.13
N GLU A 26 0.35 -9.17 -6.94
CA GLU A 26 -0.28 -9.90 -8.06
C GLU A 26 -1.34 -9.06 -8.78
N ILE A 27 -2.13 -8.29 -8.04
CA ILE A 27 -3.09 -7.34 -8.62
C ILE A 27 -2.33 -6.30 -9.46
N PHE A 28 -1.31 -5.66 -8.92
CA PHE A 28 -0.49 -4.68 -9.64
C PHE A 28 0.16 -5.29 -10.90
N ARG A 29 0.67 -6.53 -10.81
CA ARG A 29 1.24 -7.22 -11.98
C ARG A 29 0.21 -7.42 -13.09
N ARG A 30 -1.03 -7.76 -12.74
CA ARG A 30 -2.13 -7.96 -13.71
C ARG A 30 -2.65 -6.64 -14.27
N THR A 31 -2.68 -5.59 -13.46
CA THR A 31 -3.19 -4.27 -13.86
C THR A 31 -2.13 -3.39 -14.51
N SER A 32 -0.83 -3.70 -14.38
CA SER A 32 0.26 -2.97 -15.03
C SER A 32 0.19 -3.00 -16.55
N GLN A 33 -0.57 -3.93 -17.13
CA GLN A 33 -0.83 -3.97 -18.57
C GLN A 33 -1.99 -3.06 -19.01
N TRP A 34 -2.72 -2.48 -18.05
CA TRP A 34 -3.79 -1.55 -18.37
C TRP A 34 -3.15 -0.20 -18.71
N GLU A 35 -3.65 0.45 -19.77
CA GLU A 35 -3.29 1.84 -20.05
C GLU A 35 -3.85 2.72 -18.93
N THR A 36 -3.05 2.91 -17.88
CA THR A 36 -3.34 3.88 -16.83
C THR A 36 -2.88 5.24 -17.33
N ALA A 37 -3.73 6.26 -17.17
CA ALA A 37 -3.27 7.64 -17.34
C ALA A 37 -2.04 7.87 -16.45
N PRO A 38 -1.03 8.61 -16.93
CA PRO A 38 0.08 8.99 -16.06
C PRO A 38 -0.47 9.70 -14.83
N LEU A 39 0.06 9.35 -13.66
CA LEU A 39 -0.25 10.05 -12.42
C LEU A 39 0.11 11.52 -12.59
N ALA A 40 -0.72 12.41 -12.05
CA ALA A 40 -0.39 13.83 -12.03
C ALA A 40 0.79 14.08 -11.07
N ASP A 41 1.61 15.09 -11.34
CA ASP A 41 2.77 15.43 -10.51
C ASP A 41 2.38 15.70 -9.05
N GLU A 42 1.19 16.26 -8.81
CA GLU A 42 0.64 16.50 -7.48
C GLU A 42 0.28 15.20 -6.75
N GLU A 43 -0.11 14.15 -7.47
CA GLU A 43 -0.37 12.83 -6.89
C GLU A 43 0.94 12.14 -6.49
N LEU A 44 1.97 12.25 -7.33
CA LEU A 44 3.31 11.76 -7.02
C LEU A 44 3.91 12.48 -5.81
N THR A 45 3.75 13.80 -5.74
CA THR A 45 4.23 14.62 -4.62
C THR A 45 3.56 14.20 -3.31
N ARG A 46 2.23 14.03 -3.30
CA ARG A 46 1.49 13.56 -2.12
C ARG A 46 1.88 12.15 -1.70
N ALA A 47 2.08 11.25 -2.65
CA ALA A 47 2.52 9.89 -2.37
C ALA A 47 3.92 9.87 -1.74
N ALA A 48 4.83 10.71 -2.22
CA ALA A 48 6.16 10.87 -1.65
C ALA A 48 6.08 11.39 -0.21
N GLU A 49 5.33 12.47 0.04
CA GLU A 49 5.15 13.05 1.37
C GLU A 49 4.59 12.04 2.38
N ALA A 50 3.55 11.29 2.01
CA ALA A 50 2.99 10.24 2.88
C ALA A 50 4.02 9.13 3.19
N THR A 51 4.85 8.77 2.20
CA THR A 51 5.90 7.76 2.38
C THR A 51 6.98 8.24 3.34
N PHE A 52 7.44 9.49 3.20
CA PHE A 52 8.44 10.07 4.09
C PHE A 52 7.91 10.25 5.51
N LEU A 53 6.67 10.73 5.68
CA LEU A 53 6.06 10.85 7.00
C LEU A 53 5.96 9.50 7.72
N SER A 54 5.53 8.44 7.02
CA SER A 54 5.50 7.09 7.59
C SER A 54 6.89 6.56 7.94
N LEU A 55 7.93 6.97 7.21
CA LEU A 55 9.30 6.61 7.54
C LEU A 55 9.76 7.32 8.81
N ASP A 56 9.51 8.62 8.93
CA ASP A 56 9.84 9.41 10.11
C ASP A 56 9.18 8.83 11.38
N GLU A 57 7.89 8.47 11.30
CA GLU A 57 7.17 7.81 12.41
C GLU A 57 7.84 6.50 12.85
N ARG A 58 8.36 5.72 11.89
CA ARG A 58 9.06 4.46 12.18
C ARG A 58 10.43 4.72 12.77
N GLU A 59 11.15 5.73 12.29
CA GLU A 59 12.45 6.12 12.83
C GLU A 59 12.34 6.63 14.27
N GLU A 60 11.30 7.39 14.60
CA GLU A 60 10.99 7.81 15.97
C GLU A 60 10.74 6.59 16.88
N GLN A 61 9.90 5.64 16.45
CA GLN A 61 9.64 4.40 17.20
C GLN A 61 10.90 3.54 17.39
N ASP A 62 11.80 3.56 16.41
CA ASP A 62 13.08 2.85 16.45
C ASP A 62 14.07 3.56 17.40
N ALA A 63 14.08 4.89 17.42
CA ALA A 63 14.93 5.70 18.30
C ALA A 63 14.48 5.63 19.77
N GLU A 64 13.18 5.51 20.03
CA GLU A 64 12.63 5.35 21.39
C GLU A 64 12.84 3.93 21.96
N ARG A 65 13.22 2.95 21.14
CA ARG A 65 13.53 1.60 21.62
C ARG A 65 14.87 1.60 22.38
N PRO A 66 14.88 1.30 23.69
CA PRO A 66 16.12 1.26 24.44
C PRO A 66 17.02 0.13 23.92
N ALA A 67 18.30 0.43 23.73
CA ALA A 67 19.32 -0.56 23.40
C ALA A 67 19.29 -1.69 24.44
N ARG A 68 19.03 -2.92 24.00
CA ARG A 68 19.09 -4.13 24.83
C ARG A 68 20.52 -4.48 25.21
#